data_AF-A0A497KR24-F1
#
_entry.id   AF-A0A497KR24-F1
#
_cell.length_a   1.000
_cell.length_b   1.000
_cell.length_c   1.000
_cell.angle_alpha   90.00
_cell.angle_beta   90.00
_cell.angle_gamma   90.00
#
_symmetry.space_group_name_H-M   'P 1'
#
loop_
_entity.id
_entity.type
_entity.pdbx_description
1 polymer ?
#
loop_
_entity_poly.entity_id
_entity_poly.type
_entity_poly.pdbx_seq_one_letter_code
_entity_poly.pdbx_strand_id
1 'polypeptide(L)'
;MDPKKYCRFLLGKAAFSLLARQIRSALADLVLSYGKKAVVALQVKGVGPETAFRILGKMHFDEKEFYLDLLKAKIRFLRTRQYWDEKTPVAS
;
A
#
# COMPACT_ATOMS: atom_id res chain seq x y z
N MET A 1 4.81 -13.41 10.27
CA MET A 1 3.91 -13.99 9.25
C MET A 1 3.32 -12.85 8.42
N ASP A 2 3.64 -12.74 7.13
CA ASP A 2 3.19 -11.62 6.28
C ASP A 2 1.64 -11.52 6.22
N PRO A 3 1.03 -10.32 6.37
CA PRO A 3 -0.43 -10.13 6.29
C PRO A 3 -1.01 -10.56 4.94
N LYS A 4 -0.22 -10.36 3.87
CA LYS A 4 -0.58 -10.75 2.51
C LYS A 4 -0.64 -12.27 2.36
N LYS A 5 0.16 -13.03 3.11
CA LYS A 5 0.11 -14.50 3.14
C LYS A 5 -1.09 -14.98 3.97
N TYR A 6 -1.36 -14.34 5.10
CA TYR A 6 -2.51 -14.67 5.96
C TYR A 6 -3.85 -14.46 5.23
N CYS A 7 -3.99 -13.37 4.49
CA CYS A 7 -5.20 -13.06 3.72
C CYS A 7 -5.48 -14.10 2.62
N ARG A 8 -4.44 -14.61 1.95
CA ARG A 8 -4.56 -15.70 0.95
C ARG A 8 -4.87 -17.05 1.61
N PHE A 9 -4.39 -17.27 2.83
CA PHE A 9 -4.63 -18.50 3.58
C PHE A 9 -6.03 -18.55 4.20
N LEU A 10 -6.53 -17.41 4.71
CA LEU A 10 -7.84 -17.29 5.35
C LEU A 10 -9.01 -17.13 4.36
N LEU A 11 -8.82 -16.39 3.27
CA LEU A 11 -9.87 -16.20 2.26
C LEU A 11 -9.68 -17.26 1.18
N GLY A 12 -10.63 -18.20 1.10
CA GLY A 12 -10.68 -19.18 0.00
C GLY A 12 -10.59 -18.52 -1.38
N LYS A 13 -10.09 -19.25 -2.38
CA LYS A 13 -9.71 -18.73 -3.73
C LYS A 13 -10.73 -17.74 -4.34
N ALA A 14 -12.03 -18.00 -4.15
CA ALA A 14 -13.11 -17.14 -4.62
C ALA A 14 -13.10 -15.73 -3.97
N ALA A 15 -12.99 -15.64 -2.65
CA ALA A 15 -13.02 -14.37 -1.93
C ALA A 15 -11.77 -13.51 -2.23
N PHE A 16 -10.61 -14.13 -2.40
CA PHE A 16 -9.40 -13.41 -2.82
C PHE A 16 -9.56 -12.76 -4.21
N SER A 17 -10.18 -13.47 -5.17
CA SER A 17 -10.41 -12.93 -6.52
C SER A 17 -11.34 -11.72 -6.52
N LEU A 18 -12.33 -11.72 -5.63
CA LEU A 18 -13.30 -10.65 -5.48
C LEU A 18 -12.65 -9.41 -4.85
N LEU A 19 -11.86 -9.61 -3.79
CA LEU A 19 -11.08 -8.55 -3.15
C LEU A 19 -10.08 -7.92 -4.13
N ALA A 20 -9.37 -8.74 -4.92
CA ALA A 20 -8.44 -8.26 -5.93
C ALA A 20 -9.13 -7.43 -7.03
N ARG A 21 -10.37 -7.78 -7.39
CA ARG A 21 -11.18 -7.01 -8.34
C ARG A 21 -11.51 -5.63 -7.78
N GLN A 22 -11.92 -5.55 -6.51
CA GLN A 22 -12.24 -4.28 -5.85
C GLN A 22 -11.01 -3.36 -5.75
N ILE A 23 -9.87 -3.91 -5.34
CA ILE A 23 -8.61 -3.15 -5.22
C ILE A 23 -8.18 -2.62 -6.59
N ARG A 24 -8.33 -3.40 -7.67
CA ARG A 24 -8.00 -2.93 -9.02
C ARG A 24 -8.88 -1.77 -9.46
N SER A 25 -10.18 -1.79 -9.16
CA SER A 25 -11.06 -0.66 -9.48
C SER A 25 -10.59 0.62 -8.77
N ALA A 26 -10.33 0.54 -7.46
CA ALA A 26 -9.86 1.70 -6.69
C ALA A 26 -8.52 2.26 -7.19
N LEU A 27 -7.62 1.40 -7.70
CA LEU A 27 -6.38 1.83 -8.33
C LEU A 27 -6.62 2.52 -9.68
N ALA A 28 -7.56 2.01 -10.48
CA ALA A 28 -7.93 2.62 -11.74
C ALA A 28 -8.54 4.01 -11.52
N ASP A 29 -9.46 4.13 -10.55
CA ASP A 29 -10.09 5.41 -10.17
C ASP A 29 -9.04 6.44 -9.72
N LEU A 30 -8.05 6.00 -8.94
CA LEU A 30 -6.94 6.84 -8.50
C LEU A 30 -6.07 7.35 -9.65
N VAL A 31 -5.75 6.47 -10.61
CA VAL A 31 -4.95 6.83 -11.79
C VAL A 31 -5.75 7.76 -12.71
N LEU A 32 -7.05 7.52 -12.84
CA LEU A 32 -7.94 8.37 -13.63
C LEU A 32 -8.01 9.80 -13.07
N SER A 33 -8.04 9.97 -11.76
CA SER A 33 -8.16 11.31 -11.13
C SER A 33 -6.85 12.09 -11.06
N TYR A 34 -5.73 11.43 -10.73
CA TYR A 34 -4.44 12.12 -10.47
C TYR A 34 -3.39 11.91 -11.58
N GLY A 35 -3.65 11.03 -12.54
CA GLY A 35 -2.77 10.76 -13.67
C GLY A 35 -1.39 10.25 -13.28
N LYS A 36 -0.34 10.89 -13.79
CA LYS A 36 1.07 10.47 -13.62
C LYS A 36 1.51 10.39 -12.16
N LYS A 37 0.99 11.30 -11.30
CA LYS A 37 1.33 11.33 -9.87
C LYS A 37 0.85 10.08 -9.13
N ALA A 38 -0.31 9.53 -9.52
CA ALA A 38 -0.80 8.27 -8.93
C ALA A 38 0.12 7.09 -9.25
N VAL A 39 0.60 7.00 -10.50
CA VAL A 39 1.50 5.91 -10.90
C VAL A 39 2.79 5.98 -10.09
N VAL A 40 3.36 7.17 -9.91
CA VAL A 40 4.57 7.37 -9.10
C VAL A 40 4.33 6.96 -7.64
N ALA A 41 3.17 7.31 -7.07
CA ALA A 41 2.86 6.96 -5.69
C ALA A 41 2.75 5.45 -5.48
N LEU A 42 2.13 4.74 -6.44
CA LEU A 42 1.91 3.30 -6.37
C LEU A 42 3.18 2.46 -6.56
N GLN A 43 4.22 3.01 -7.19
CA GLN A 43 5.52 2.33 -7.33
C GLN A 43 6.27 2.25 -5.99
N VAL A 44 5.91 3.08 -5.00
CA VAL A 44 6.60 3.11 -3.72
C VAL A 44 6.19 1.93 -2.83
N LYS A 45 7.20 1.18 -2.38
CA LYS A 45 7.00 0.04 -1.49
C LYS A 45 6.32 0.47 -0.19
N GLY A 46 5.16 -0.15 0.09
CA GLY A 46 4.36 0.14 1.28
C GLY A 46 3.24 1.15 1.06
N VAL A 47 3.12 1.72 -0.15
CA VAL A 47 2.02 2.59 -0.52
C VAL A 47 0.97 1.77 -1.27
N GLY A 48 -0.19 1.57 -0.65
CA GLY A 48 -1.36 0.96 -1.28
C GLY A 48 -2.34 2.02 -1.81
N PRO A 49 -3.47 1.61 -2.42
CA PRO A 49 -4.49 2.53 -2.94
C PRO A 49 -4.96 3.52 -1.87
N GLU A 50 -5.23 3.04 -0.65
CA GLU A 50 -5.70 3.86 0.47
C GLU A 50 -4.65 4.88 0.93
N THR A 51 -3.39 4.47 1.05
CA THR A 51 -2.29 5.37 1.40
C THR A 51 -2.03 6.39 0.29
N ALA A 52 -2.14 5.97 -0.97
CA ALA A 52 -1.98 6.84 -2.12
C ALA A 52 -3.12 7.88 -2.19
N PHE A 53 -4.38 7.49 -1.98
CA PHE A 53 -5.50 8.42 -1.85
C PHE A 53 -5.26 9.44 -0.74
N ARG A 54 -4.74 9.01 0.41
CA ARG A 54 -4.45 9.91 1.53
C ARG A 54 -3.33 10.91 1.22
N ILE A 55 -2.31 10.50 0.47
CA ILE A 55 -1.22 11.38 0.06
C ILE A 55 -1.71 12.32 -1.03
N LEU A 56 -2.37 11.82 -2.06
CA LEU A 56 -2.84 12.60 -3.22
C LEU A 56 -4.03 13.51 -2.90
N GLY A 57 -4.82 13.18 -1.88
CA GLY A 57 -5.92 14.01 -1.39
C GLY A 57 -5.48 15.22 -0.57
N LYS A 58 -4.20 15.33 -0.20
CA LYS A 58 -3.66 16.56 0.39
C LYS A 58 -3.43 17.60 -0.70
N MET A 59 -3.71 18.87 -0.39
CA MET A 59 -3.29 19.99 -1.23
C MET A 59 -1.76 20.09 -1.22
N HIS A 60 -1.12 19.51 -2.23
CA HIS A 60 0.29 19.74 -2.51
C HIS A 60 0.39 20.94 -3.43
N PHE A 61 0.84 22.08 -2.90
CA PHE A 61 1.09 23.28 -3.70
C PHE A 61 2.32 23.09 -4.60
N ASP A 62 3.30 22.32 -4.11
CA ASP A 62 4.54 22.01 -4.81
C ASP A 62 4.75 20.51 -5.04
N GLU A 63 5.41 20.16 -6.16
CA GLU A 63 5.74 18.76 -6.46
C GLU A 63 6.73 18.17 -5.45
N LYS A 64 7.61 19.00 -4.87
CA LYS A 64 8.59 18.61 -3.87
C LYS A 64 7.93 18.10 -2.58
N GLU A 65 6.84 18.74 -2.13
CA GLU A 65 6.11 18.31 -0.94
C GLU A 65 5.48 16.93 -1.13
N PHE A 66 4.96 16.67 -2.33
CA PHE A 66 4.43 15.37 -2.70
C PHE A 66 5.49 14.26 -2.60
N TYR A 67 6.68 14.48 -3.14
CA TYR A 67 7.78 13.51 -3.05
C TYR A 67 8.26 13.30 -1.60
N LEU A 68 8.29 14.35 -0.79
CA LEU A 68 8.65 14.25 0.63
C LEU A 68 7.63 13.41 1.42
N ASP A 69 6.34 13.57 1.16
CA ASP A 69 5.30 12.78 1.81
C ASP A 69 5.37 11.30 1.41
N LEU A 70 5.67 11.01 0.15
CA LEU A 70 5.96 9.65 -0.34
C LEU A 70 7.16 9.02 0.37
N LEU A 71 8.23 9.79 0.55
CA LEU A 71 9.42 9.34 1.25
C LEU A 71 9.11 9.05 2.73
N LYS A 72 8.38 9.94 3.41
CA LYS A 72 7.93 9.73 4.80
C LYS A 72 7.09 8.46 4.94
N ALA A 73 6.16 8.21 4.01
CA ALA A 73 5.34 7.01 4.00
C ALA A 73 6.20 5.74 3.86
N LYS A 74 7.20 5.77 2.97
CA LYS A 74 8.16 4.66 2.80
C LYS A 74 8.97 4.40 4.07
N ILE A 75 9.49 5.45 4.72
CA ILE A 75 10.25 5.32 5.97
C ILE A 75 9.37 4.71 7.06
N ARG A 76 8.13 5.18 7.20
CA ARG A 76 7.17 4.63 8.17
C ARG A 76 6.92 3.14 7.92
N PHE A 77 6.74 2.75 6.67
CA PHE A 77 6.56 1.35 6.28
C PHE A 77 7.78 0.50 6.61
N LEU A 78 8.99 0.98 6.31
CA LEU A 78 10.23 0.28 6.63
C LEU A 78 10.43 0.11 8.15
N ARG A 79 10.11 1.16 8.94
CA ARG A 79 10.20 1.12 10.40
C ARG A 79 9.27 0.09 11.01
N THR A 80 8.03 0.02 10.54
CA THR A 80 7.07 -0.93 11.10
C THR A 80 7.32 -2.35 10.59
N ARG A 81 7.93 -2.54 9.41
CA ARG A 81 8.16 -3.86 8.79
C ARG A 81 8.87 -4.87 9.70
N GLN A 82 9.75 -4.41 10.60
CA GLN A 82 10.47 -5.28 11.54
C GLN A 82 9.53 -6.08 12.47
N TYR A 83 8.35 -5.54 12.78
CA TYR A 83 7.39 -6.17 13.70
C TYR A 83 6.48 -7.23 13.02
N TRP A 84 6.61 -7.47 11.72
CA TRP A 84 5.70 -8.37 10.97
C TRP A 84 6.30 -9.79 10.79
N ASP A 85 7.60 -9.95 11.08
CA ASP A 85 8.32 -11.24 10.99
C ASP A 85 8.44 -11.99 12.33
N GLU A 86 7.92 -11.45 13.44
CA GLU A 86 7.94 -12.14 14.74
C GLU A 86 6.94 -13.31 14.77
N LYS A 87 7.45 -14.52 14.51
CA LYS A 87 7.24 -15.77 15.25
C LYS A 87 7.74 -16.94 14.40
N THR A 88 9.01 -17.27 14.52
CA THR A 88 9.38 -18.67 14.69
C THR A 88 9.45 -18.90 16.19
N PRO A 89 8.59 -19.75 16.79
CA PRO A 89 8.89 -20.27 18.10
C PRO A 89 10.19 -21.06 17.91
N VAL A 90 11.29 -20.58 18.48
CA VAL A 90 12.46 -21.41 18.67
C VAL A 90 12.02 -22.54 19.58
N ALA A 91 11.87 -23.74 19.01
CA ALA A 91 11.80 -24.95 19.80
C ALA A 91 13.17 -25.08 20.48
N SER A 92 13.23 -24.69 21.75
CA SER A 92 14.30 -25.03 22.69
C SER A 92 13.73 -25.98 23.72
#